data_AF-A0A8H9ZCQ6-F1
#
_entry.id   AF-A0A8H9ZCQ6-F1
#
_cell.length_a   1.000
_cell.length_b   1.000
_cell.length_c   1.000
_cell.angle_alpha   90.00
_cell.angle_beta   90.00
_cell.angle_gamma   90.00
#
_symmetry.space_group_name_H-M   'P 1'
#
loop_
_entity.id
_entity.type
_entity.pdbx_description
1 polymer ?
#
loop_
_entity_poly.entity_id
_entity_poly.type
_entity_poly.pdbx_seq_one_letter_code
_entity_poly.pdbx_strand_id
1 'polypeptide(L)'
;MSIPDFQSVMRPVLSAVEDGTPLALSELRECIAEQFQLTEDERKERLPSGNQTVINNRVGWARTYLNKAGLLTIPAKGMVQITARGREALISGPARITVRWLKQFPEFADFHTARPQVASAPAIPDLDEGDTTPDEQLNIAHQALLQSLEEELLAQVRAASPGFFEQLVVDLMLAMGYGGSRKEAGKATQATNDDGIDGIIKEDKLGLDVIYLQAKRWTNTVHRPEIDKFIGALTRQRARKGVFITTSEFSVGAREAALGLDIKVVLIDGGELARLMVENNLGVSVKQVYEVKQVDSDYFSGE
;
A
#
# COMPACT_ATOMS: atom_id res chain seq x y z
N MET A 1 20.82 -0.06 8.01
CA MET A 1 21.25 1.02 7.09
C MET A 1 20.23 0.95 5.97
N SER A 2 19.62 2.05 5.53
CA SER A 2 18.52 1.97 4.55
C SER A 2 18.88 1.14 3.32
N ILE A 3 17.96 0.29 2.86
CA ILE A 3 18.09 -0.49 1.62
C ILE A 3 18.54 0.45 0.49
N PRO A 4 19.62 0.13 -0.25
CA PRO A 4 20.18 1.01 -1.27
C PRO A 4 19.16 1.32 -2.35
N ASP A 5 19.18 2.55 -2.86
CA ASP A 5 18.31 2.96 -3.96
C ASP A 5 18.62 2.20 -5.26
N PHE A 6 17.68 2.31 -6.19
CA PHE A 6 17.73 1.65 -7.48
C PHE A 6 18.99 1.95 -8.31
N GLN A 7 19.49 3.19 -8.33
CA GLN A 7 20.70 3.53 -9.07
C GLN A 7 21.97 3.07 -8.35
N SER A 8 21.98 3.10 -7.02
CA SER A 8 23.12 2.67 -6.22
C SER A 8 23.43 1.18 -6.37
N VAL A 9 22.44 0.35 -6.70
CA VAL A 9 22.67 -1.08 -6.98
C VAL A 9 23.17 -1.36 -8.41
N MET A 10 23.10 -0.41 -9.35
CA MET A 10 23.46 -0.64 -10.76
C MET A 10 24.93 -1.02 -10.96
N ARG A 11 25.86 -0.25 -10.37
CA ARG A 11 27.30 -0.56 -10.51
C ARG A 11 27.69 -1.87 -9.80
N PRO A 12 27.23 -2.13 -8.55
CA PRO A 12 27.38 -3.44 -7.91
C PRO A 12 26.88 -4.61 -8.76
N VAL A 13 25.69 -4.48 -9.37
CA VAL A 13 25.13 -5.51 -10.27
C VAL A 13 26.05 -5.77 -11.46
N LEU A 14 26.63 -4.72 -12.04
CA LEU A 14 27.57 -4.86 -13.16
C LEU A 14 28.90 -5.49 -12.72
N SER A 15 29.40 -5.12 -11.54
CA SER A 15 30.65 -5.64 -10.96
C SER A 15 30.55 -7.11 -10.57
N ALA A 16 29.38 -7.57 -10.11
CA ALA A 16 29.15 -8.95 -9.71
C ALA A 16 29.33 -9.97 -10.87
N VAL A 17 29.27 -9.51 -12.12
CA VAL A 17 29.45 -10.32 -13.33
C VAL A 17 30.67 -9.88 -14.16
N GLU A 18 31.63 -9.19 -13.54
CA GLU A 18 32.83 -8.64 -14.20
C GLU A 18 33.72 -9.73 -14.84
N ASP A 19 33.73 -10.93 -14.25
CA ASP A 19 34.46 -12.09 -14.77
C ASP A 19 33.96 -12.54 -16.16
N GLY A 20 32.71 -12.21 -16.49
CA GLY A 20 32.04 -12.61 -17.72
C GLY A 20 31.39 -13.97 -17.67
N THR A 21 31.34 -14.63 -16.52
CA THR A 21 30.61 -15.87 -16.35
C THR A 21 29.12 -15.54 -16.22
N PRO A 22 28.22 -16.26 -16.92
CA PRO A 22 26.78 -16.13 -16.67
C PRO A 22 26.44 -16.45 -15.21
N LEU A 23 25.81 -15.49 -14.50
CA LEU A 23 25.40 -15.61 -13.10
C LEU A 23 23.89 -15.69 -12.99
N ALA A 24 23.37 -16.56 -12.13
CA ALA A 24 21.93 -16.66 -11.88
C ALA A 24 21.41 -15.41 -11.16
N LEU A 25 20.21 -14.93 -11.53
CA LEU A 25 19.61 -13.74 -10.92
C LEU A 25 19.38 -13.91 -9.41
N SER A 26 19.08 -15.13 -8.97
CA SER A 26 18.97 -15.47 -7.54
C SER A 26 20.30 -15.27 -6.81
N GLU A 27 21.40 -15.74 -7.39
CA GLU A 27 22.75 -15.58 -6.83
C GLU A 27 23.19 -14.12 -6.87
N LEU A 28 22.91 -13.41 -7.97
CA LEU A 28 23.16 -11.99 -8.09
C LEU A 28 22.45 -11.20 -6.97
N ARG A 29 21.18 -11.50 -6.67
CA ARG A 29 20.43 -10.85 -5.58
C ARG A 29 21.10 -11.08 -4.22
N GLU A 30 21.56 -12.30 -3.95
CA GLU A 30 22.28 -12.61 -2.71
C GLU A 30 23.63 -11.86 -2.63
N CYS A 31 24.42 -11.85 -3.71
CA CYS A 31 25.68 -11.11 -3.77
C CYS A 31 25.49 -9.62 -3.48
N ILE A 32 24.45 -9.01 -4.05
CA ILE A 32 24.13 -7.60 -3.78
C ILE A 32 23.69 -7.39 -2.32
N ALA A 33 22.84 -8.27 -1.80
CA ALA A 33 22.40 -8.18 -0.41
C ALA A 33 23.55 -8.33 0.60
N GLU A 34 24.52 -9.19 0.30
CA GLU A 34 25.75 -9.36 1.08
C GLU A 34 26.68 -8.16 0.97
N GLN A 35 26.90 -7.64 -0.24
CA GLN A 35 27.77 -6.49 -0.48
C GLN A 35 27.30 -5.24 0.27
N PHE A 36 25.99 -5.02 0.36
CA PHE A 36 25.39 -3.92 1.12
C PHE A 36 25.13 -4.25 2.59
N GLN A 37 25.50 -5.45 3.05
CA GLN A 37 25.35 -5.90 4.44
C GLN A 37 23.90 -5.77 4.96
N LEU A 38 22.93 -6.11 4.12
CA LEU A 38 21.51 -6.01 4.48
C LEU A 38 21.14 -7.00 5.58
N THR A 39 20.43 -6.49 6.60
CA THR A 39 19.87 -7.29 7.69
C THR A 39 18.76 -8.22 7.20
N GLU A 40 18.38 -9.22 8.00
CA GLU A 40 17.28 -10.13 7.63
C GLU A 40 15.95 -9.40 7.42
N ASP A 41 15.67 -8.37 8.20
CA ASP A 41 14.43 -7.59 8.09
C ASP A 41 14.42 -6.77 6.79
N GLU A 42 15.53 -6.11 6.46
CA GLU A 42 15.72 -5.37 5.20
C GLU A 42 15.64 -6.29 3.97
N ARG A 43 16.14 -7.54 4.06
CA ARG A 43 16.02 -8.55 3.00
C ARG A 43 14.57 -9.02 2.81
N LYS A 44 13.77 -9.05 3.88
CA LYS A 44 12.37 -9.50 3.88
C LYS A 44 11.38 -8.37 3.60
N GLU A 45 11.81 -7.11 3.63
CA GLU A 45 10.96 -5.95 3.34
C GLU A 45 10.31 -6.07 1.96
N ARG A 46 8.98 -6.06 1.92
CA ARG A 46 8.18 -6.25 0.70
C ARG A 46 7.68 -4.92 0.15
N LEU A 47 7.58 -4.87 -1.18
CA LEU A 47 6.76 -3.83 -1.82
C LEU A 47 5.31 -3.94 -1.31
N PRO A 48 4.54 -2.84 -1.29
CA PRO A 48 3.13 -2.88 -0.90
C PRO A 48 2.26 -3.81 -1.76
N SER A 49 2.68 -4.13 -2.98
CA SER A 49 2.06 -5.16 -3.82
C SER A 49 2.20 -6.59 -3.29
N GLY A 50 3.08 -6.82 -2.30
CA GLY A 50 3.27 -8.12 -1.62
C GLY A 50 4.06 -9.17 -2.42
N ASN A 51 4.23 -8.99 -3.73
CA ASN A 51 4.77 -10.02 -4.62
C ASN A 51 6.31 -10.12 -4.64
N GLN A 52 7.02 -9.05 -4.30
CA GLN A 52 8.49 -8.99 -4.35
C GLN A 52 9.06 -8.21 -3.16
N THR A 53 10.29 -8.54 -2.76
CA THR A 53 11.04 -7.73 -1.79
C THR A 53 11.59 -6.48 -2.47
N VAL A 54 11.75 -5.40 -1.70
CA VAL A 54 12.24 -4.10 -2.20
C VAL A 54 13.59 -4.27 -2.91
N ILE A 55 14.55 -4.96 -2.28
CA ILE A 55 15.87 -5.20 -2.87
C ILE A 55 15.80 -6.04 -4.16
N ASN A 56 14.93 -7.06 -4.20
CA ASN A 56 14.79 -7.91 -5.39
C ASN A 56 14.18 -7.17 -6.57
N ASN A 57 13.26 -6.24 -6.30
CA ASN A 57 12.69 -5.35 -7.31
C ASN A 57 13.76 -4.39 -7.85
N ARG A 58 14.51 -3.73 -6.97
CA ARG A 58 15.59 -2.80 -7.35
C ARG A 58 16.69 -3.48 -8.17
N VAL A 59 17.17 -4.65 -7.74
CA VAL A 59 18.13 -5.46 -8.52
C VAL A 59 17.53 -5.90 -9.86
N GLY A 60 16.26 -6.30 -9.88
CA GLY A 60 15.54 -6.69 -11.09
C GLY A 60 15.49 -5.56 -12.13
N TRP A 61 15.14 -4.34 -11.69
CA TRP A 61 15.16 -3.16 -12.54
C TRP A 61 16.57 -2.76 -12.95
N ALA A 62 17.55 -2.87 -12.06
CA ALA A 62 18.93 -2.48 -12.36
C ALA A 62 19.46 -3.33 -13.51
N ARG A 63 19.21 -4.65 -13.44
CA ARG A 63 19.46 -5.57 -14.55
C ARG A 63 18.74 -5.13 -15.83
N THR A 64 17.45 -4.80 -15.77
CA THR A 64 16.68 -4.38 -16.95
C THR A 64 17.29 -3.14 -17.60
N TYR A 65 17.63 -2.12 -16.82
CA TYR A 65 18.16 -0.86 -17.33
C TYR A 65 19.57 -1.03 -17.92
N LEU A 66 20.44 -1.78 -17.24
CA LEU A 66 21.78 -2.09 -17.74
C LEU A 66 21.73 -2.95 -19.02
N ASN A 67 20.79 -3.90 -19.12
CA ASN A 67 20.57 -4.69 -20.33
C ASN A 67 20.06 -3.82 -21.49
N LYS A 68 19.11 -2.90 -21.23
CA LYS A 68 18.63 -1.95 -22.25
C LYS A 68 19.68 -0.96 -22.71
N ALA A 69 20.66 -0.64 -21.86
CA ALA A 69 21.85 0.14 -22.22
C ALA A 69 22.97 -0.67 -22.90
N GLY A 70 22.79 -1.99 -23.08
CA GLY A 70 23.77 -2.87 -23.70
C GLY A 70 25.00 -3.16 -22.82
N LEU A 71 24.94 -2.85 -21.52
CA LEU A 71 26.00 -3.11 -20.55
C LEU A 71 25.95 -4.56 -20.02
N LEU A 72 24.75 -5.14 -19.99
CA LEU A 72 24.49 -6.53 -19.68
C LEU A 72 23.82 -7.24 -20.86
N THR A 73 23.86 -8.56 -20.84
CA THR A 73 23.07 -9.45 -21.68
C THR A 73 22.44 -10.55 -20.81
N ILE A 74 21.41 -11.20 -21.35
CA ILE A 74 20.68 -12.30 -20.71
C ILE A 74 20.94 -13.54 -21.57
N PRO A 75 22.02 -14.31 -21.32
CA PRO A 75 22.41 -15.43 -22.18
C PRO A 75 21.44 -16.62 -22.10
N ALA A 76 20.77 -16.79 -20.95
CA ALA A 76 19.77 -17.81 -20.72
C ALA A 76 18.73 -17.30 -19.70
N LYS A 77 17.59 -18.00 -19.57
CA LYS A 77 16.51 -17.64 -18.64
C LYS A 77 17.05 -17.48 -17.23
N GLY A 78 16.82 -16.31 -16.64
CA GLY A 78 17.27 -16.01 -15.27
C GLY A 78 18.77 -15.79 -15.12
N MET A 79 19.56 -15.80 -16.20
CA MET A 79 21.00 -15.54 -16.15
C MET A 79 21.34 -14.10 -16.51
N VAL A 80 22.48 -13.62 -16.03
CA VAL A 80 23.01 -12.27 -16.26
C VAL A 80 24.48 -12.37 -16.62
N GLN A 81 24.92 -11.66 -17.64
CA GLN A 81 26.32 -11.64 -18.07
C GLN A 81 26.72 -10.24 -18.54
N ILE A 82 27.94 -9.81 -18.21
CA ILE A 82 28.47 -8.52 -18.68
C ILE A 82 28.83 -8.55 -20.17
N THR A 83 28.63 -7.44 -20.86
CA THR A 83 29.09 -7.25 -22.25
C THR A 83 30.47 -6.59 -22.30
N ALA A 84 31.09 -6.51 -23.48
CA ALA A 84 32.32 -5.72 -23.66
C ALA A 84 32.14 -4.24 -23.26
N ARG A 85 30.98 -3.65 -23.62
CA ARG A 85 30.58 -2.30 -23.22
C ARG A 85 30.44 -2.17 -21.70
N GLY A 86 29.88 -3.19 -21.04
CA GLY A 86 29.78 -3.26 -19.58
C GLY A 86 31.15 -3.25 -18.89
N ARG A 87 32.12 -4.01 -19.41
CA ARG A 87 33.49 -4.01 -18.88
C ARG A 87 34.17 -2.65 -19.03
N GLU A 88 34.03 -2.03 -20.20
CA GLU A 88 34.55 -0.67 -20.43
C GLU A 88 33.93 0.33 -19.44
N ALA A 89 32.62 0.24 -19.20
CA ALA A 89 31.93 1.06 -18.21
C ALA A 89 32.41 0.87 -16.76
N LEU A 90 32.88 -0.32 -16.39
CA LEU A 90 33.50 -0.52 -15.06
C LEU A 90 34.85 0.18 -14.96
N ILE A 91 35.63 0.22 -16.04
CA ILE A 91 36.97 0.82 -16.09
C ILE A 91 36.90 2.35 -16.20
N SER A 92 36.14 2.87 -17.15
CA SER A 92 36.11 4.31 -17.49
C SER A 92 34.85 5.04 -17.01
N GLY A 93 33.83 4.31 -16.57
CA GLY A 93 32.55 4.87 -16.15
C GLY A 93 32.54 5.38 -14.70
N PRO A 94 31.46 6.06 -14.29
CA PRO A 94 31.35 6.72 -13.00
C PRO A 94 31.24 5.71 -11.85
N ALA A 95 31.72 6.11 -10.66
CA ALA A 95 31.59 5.32 -9.44
C ALA A 95 30.13 5.02 -9.05
N ARG A 96 29.18 5.86 -9.47
CA ARG A 96 27.73 5.58 -9.40
C ARG A 96 27.15 5.65 -10.81
N ILE A 97 26.57 4.53 -11.27
CA ILE A 97 25.84 4.49 -12.54
C ILE A 97 24.45 5.10 -12.28
N THR A 98 24.08 6.08 -13.08
CA THR A 98 22.78 6.78 -12.97
C THR A 98 22.00 6.65 -14.27
N VAL A 99 20.68 6.77 -14.21
CA VAL A 99 19.79 6.86 -15.37
C VAL A 99 20.26 7.97 -16.32
N ARG A 100 20.67 9.12 -15.76
CA ARG A 100 21.26 10.22 -16.53
C ARG A 100 22.50 9.79 -17.32
N TRP A 101 23.38 9.00 -16.72
CA TRP A 101 24.55 8.47 -17.42
C TRP A 101 24.14 7.41 -18.45
N LEU A 102 23.17 6.54 -18.17
CA LEU A 102 22.69 5.54 -19.13
C LEU A 102 22.04 6.18 -20.37
N LYS A 103 21.42 7.37 -20.25
CA LYS A 103 20.85 8.15 -21.38
C LYS A 103 21.86 8.52 -22.47
N GLN A 104 23.17 8.33 -22.26
CA GLN A 104 24.17 8.50 -23.32
C GLN A 104 24.16 7.37 -24.36
N PHE A 105 23.65 6.18 -24.00
CA PHE A 105 23.57 5.03 -24.90
C PHE A 105 22.29 5.14 -25.74
N PRO A 106 22.37 5.13 -27.09
CA PRO A 106 21.21 5.31 -27.95
C PRO A 106 20.06 4.33 -27.66
N GLU A 107 20.38 3.06 -27.42
CA GLU A 107 19.40 2.01 -27.16
C GLU A 107 18.62 2.24 -25.86
N PHE A 108 19.29 2.83 -24.85
CA PHE A 108 18.67 3.19 -23.59
C PHE A 108 17.87 4.49 -23.70
N ALA A 109 18.39 5.48 -24.42
CA ALA A 109 17.70 6.73 -24.68
C ALA A 109 16.36 6.46 -25.39
N ASP A 110 16.35 5.62 -26.42
CA ASP A 110 15.13 5.23 -27.14
C ASP A 110 14.13 4.52 -26.21
N PHE A 111 14.61 3.58 -25.38
CA PHE A 111 13.77 2.89 -24.40
C PHE A 111 13.16 3.85 -23.36
N HIS A 112 13.95 4.79 -22.84
CA HIS A 112 13.55 5.71 -21.77
C HIS A 112 12.78 6.94 -22.27
N THR A 113 12.93 7.31 -23.54
CA THR A 113 12.27 8.49 -24.15
C THR A 113 11.13 8.12 -25.10
N ALA A 114 10.82 6.83 -25.28
CA ALA A 114 9.63 6.36 -25.98
C ALA A 114 8.34 6.81 -25.25
N ARG A 115 8.05 8.10 -25.33
CA ARG A 115 6.74 8.69 -25.09
C ARG A 115 5.79 8.10 -26.13
N PRO A 116 4.54 7.75 -25.78
CA PRO A 116 3.51 7.66 -26.79
C PRO A 116 3.48 9.00 -27.52
N GLN A 117 3.46 8.98 -28.86
CA GLN A 117 3.22 10.17 -29.68
C GLN A 117 1.84 10.75 -29.31
N VAL A 118 1.80 11.57 -28.28
CA VAL A 118 0.71 12.51 -28.02
C VAL A 118 1.36 13.87 -27.94
N ALA A 119 1.11 14.66 -28.98
CA ALA A 119 1.59 16.03 -29.08
C ALA A 119 1.17 16.84 -27.86
N SER A 120 2.10 17.68 -27.39
CA SER A 120 1.90 18.74 -26.39
C SER A 120 1.31 18.32 -25.04
N ALA A 121 2.14 17.76 -24.17
CA ALA A 121 1.97 17.93 -22.73
C ALA A 121 3.09 18.85 -22.22
N PRO A 122 2.78 19.85 -21.37
CA PRO A 122 3.80 20.70 -20.76
C PRO A 122 4.76 19.84 -19.94
N ALA A 123 6.05 20.24 -19.94
CA ALA A 123 7.09 19.55 -19.20
C ALA A 123 6.71 19.46 -17.72
N ILE A 124 6.48 18.24 -17.25
CA ILE A 124 6.38 17.93 -15.83
C ILE A 124 7.76 18.29 -15.23
N PRO A 125 7.82 19.09 -14.15
CA PRO A 125 9.10 19.43 -13.53
C PRO A 125 9.82 18.15 -13.09
N ASP A 126 11.15 18.14 -13.17
CA ASP A 126 12.05 17.09 -12.68
C ASP A 126 11.68 16.73 -11.23
N LEU A 127 10.79 15.75 -11.06
CA LEU A 127 10.70 14.93 -9.87
C LEU A 127 11.92 14.02 -9.96
N ASP A 128 12.75 13.94 -8.91
CA ASP A 128 13.95 13.10 -8.81
C ASP A 128 13.74 11.72 -9.49
N GLU A 129 14.04 11.62 -10.80
CA GLU A 129 13.90 10.40 -11.61
C GLU A 129 14.92 9.32 -11.18
N GLY A 130 15.75 9.61 -10.17
CA GLY A 130 16.93 8.85 -9.85
C GLY A 130 16.67 7.59 -9.06
N ASP A 131 15.94 7.66 -7.95
CA ASP A 131 16.20 6.70 -6.87
C ASP A 131 15.09 5.65 -6.66
N THR A 132 13.97 5.78 -7.38
CA THR A 132 12.82 4.85 -7.29
C THR A 132 12.58 4.08 -8.57
N THR A 133 12.10 2.84 -8.46
CA THR A 133 11.73 2.03 -9.62
C THR A 133 10.36 2.41 -10.18
N PRO A 134 10.03 2.08 -11.45
CA PRO A 134 8.70 2.32 -12.01
C PRO A 134 7.54 1.71 -11.18
N ASP A 135 7.73 0.52 -10.59
CA ASP A 135 6.74 -0.07 -9.67
C ASP A 135 6.55 0.76 -8.40
N GLU A 136 7.65 1.26 -7.81
CA GLU A 136 7.60 2.14 -6.64
C GLU A 136 6.89 3.46 -6.98
N GLN A 137 7.18 4.06 -8.15
CA GLN A 137 6.51 5.27 -8.63
C GLN A 137 5.00 5.06 -8.83
N LEU A 138 4.61 3.95 -9.45
CA LEU A 138 3.19 3.60 -9.62
C LEU A 138 2.51 3.43 -8.26
N ASN A 139 3.17 2.77 -7.32
CA ASN A 139 2.62 2.59 -5.98
C ASN A 139 2.51 3.91 -5.20
N ILE A 140 3.50 4.79 -5.26
CA ILE A 140 3.43 6.13 -4.67
C ILE A 140 2.25 6.91 -5.26
N ALA A 141 2.11 6.91 -6.58
CA ALA A 141 1.00 7.57 -7.26
C ALA A 141 -0.35 6.95 -6.84
N HIS A 142 -0.44 5.63 -6.73
CA HIS A 142 -1.64 4.94 -6.27
C HIS A 142 -2.00 5.31 -4.83
N GLN A 143 -1.03 5.34 -3.91
CA GLN A 143 -1.24 5.76 -2.52
C GLN A 143 -1.70 7.23 -2.43
N ALA A 144 -1.11 8.12 -3.23
CA ALA A 144 -1.54 9.52 -3.29
C ALA A 144 -2.99 9.66 -3.79
N LEU A 145 -3.40 8.85 -4.78
CA LEU A 145 -4.79 8.81 -5.24
C LEU A 145 -5.74 8.29 -4.16
N LEU A 146 -5.37 7.23 -3.44
CA LEU A 146 -6.16 6.69 -2.34
C LEU A 146 -6.31 7.70 -1.20
N GLN A 147 -5.21 8.35 -0.78
CA GLN A 147 -5.26 9.37 0.27
C GLN A 147 -6.16 10.53 -0.13
N SER A 148 -6.03 11.04 -1.37
CA SER A 148 -6.91 12.10 -1.88
C SER A 148 -8.38 11.67 -1.89
N LEU A 149 -8.67 10.41 -2.22
CA LEU A 149 -10.02 9.85 -2.20
C LEU A 149 -10.57 9.73 -0.77
N GLU A 150 -9.76 9.23 0.17
CA GLU A 150 -10.12 9.12 1.59
C GLU A 150 -10.47 10.49 2.19
N GLU A 151 -9.68 11.52 1.88
CA GLU A 151 -9.93 12.91 2.31
C GLU A 151 -11.23 13.47 1.72
N GLU A 152 -11.47 13.28 0.42
CA GLU A 152 -12.72 13.69 -0.24
C GLU A 152 -13.93 12.97 0.35
N LEU A 153 -13.82 11.66 0.56
CA LEU A 153 -14.88 10.82 1.10
C LEU A 153 -15.24 11.25 2.53
N LEU A 154 -14.24 11.47 3.40
CA LEU A 154 -14.45 11.95 4.76
C LEU A 154 -15.12 13.33 4.78
N ALA A 155 -14.77 14.22 3.85
CA ALA A 155 -15.42 15.52 3.72
C ALA A 155 -16.92 15.38 3.36
N GLN A 156 -17.27 14.48 2.44
CA GLN A 156 -18.68 14.18 2.12
C GLN A 156 -19.44 13.61 3.32
N VAL A 157 -18.83 12.68 4.06
CA VAL A 157 -19.44 12.09 5.26
C VAL A 157 -19.68 13.15 6.34
N ARG A 158 -18.73 14.08 6.54
CA ARG A 158 -18.89 15.21 7.49
C ARG A 158 -20.03 16.15 7.08
N ALA A 159 -20.22 16.37 5.78
CA ALA A 159 -21.28 17.22 5.24
C ALA A 159 -22.68 16.56 5.30
N ALA A 160 -22.75 15.24 5.39
CA ALA A 160 -24.01 14.49 5.43
C ALA A 160 -24.82 14.70 6.73
N SER A 161 -26.09 14.28 6.70
CA SER A 161 -26.98 14.37 7.85
C SER A 161 -26.60 13.34 8.94
N PRO A 162 -26.92 13.59 10.23
CA PRO A 162 -26.65 12.63 11.31
C PRO A 162 -27.24 11.24 11.05
N GLY A 163 -28.51 11.17 10.63
CA GLY A 163 -29.15 9.88 10.34
C GLY A 163 -28.54 9.16 9.13
N PHE A 164 -28.00 9.89 8.15
CA PHE A 164 -27.22 9.26 7.08
C PHE A 164 -25.92 8.65 7.62
N PHE A 165 -25.22 9.35 8.52
CA PHE A 165 -23.98 8.84 9.10
C PHE A 165 -24.20 7.57 9.94
N GLU A 166 -25.27 7.53 10.72
CA GLU A 166 -25.67 6.31 11.46
C GLU A 166 -25.92 5.14 10.50
N GLN A 167 -26.66 5.38 9.41
CA GLN A 167 -26.91 4.35 8.39
C GLN A 167 -25.61 3.92 7.69
N LEU A 168 -24.73 4.87 7.36
CA LEU A 168 -23.44 4.60 6.73
C LEU A 168 -22.57 3.69 7.59
N VAL A 169 -22.54 3.93 8.90
CA VAL A 169 -21.81 3.08 9.86
C VAL A 169 -22.34 1.65 9.84
N VAL A 170 -23.66 1.47 9.82
CA VAL A 170 -24.28 0.14 9.69
C VAL A 170 -23.89 -0.50 8.36
N ASP A 171 -24.01 0.23 7.25
CA ASP A 171 -23.68 -0.26 5.91
C ASP A 171 -22.20 -0.68 5.81
N LEU A 172 -21.29 0.05 6.46
CA LEU A 172 -19.87 -0.31 6.53
C LEU A 172 -19.65 -1.63 7.25
N MET A 173 -20.26 -1.80 8.43
CA MET A 173 -20.13 -3.06 9.18
C MET A 173 -20.68 -4.24 8.37
N LEU A 174 -21.78 -4.04 7.63
CA LEU A 174 -22.31 -5.07 6.72
C LEU A 174 -21.37 -5.37 5.56
N ALA A 175 -20.75 -4.35 4.96
CA ALA A 175 -19.80 -4.51 3.86
C ALA A 175 -18.53 -5.27 4.31
N MET A 176 -18.09 -5.05 5.54
CA MET A 176 -17.01 -5.79 6.21
C MET A 176 -17.40 -7.24 6.59
N GLY A 177 -18.67 -7.62 6.42
CA GLY A 177 -19.15 -8.99 6.64
C GLY A 177 -19.80 -9.25 8.01
N TYR A 178 -20.01 -8.23 8.84
CA TYR A 178 -20.81 -8.33 10.07
C TYR A 178 -22.32 -8.34 9.73
N GLY A 179 -23.17 -8.70 10.69
CA GLY A 179 -24.64 -8.64 10.56
C GLY A 179 -25.33 -9.93 10.13
N GLY A 180 -24.59 -11.03 9.93
CA GLY A 180 -25.16 -12.34 9.68
C GLY A 180 -25.80 -12.49 8.29
N SER A 181 -27.06 -12.96 8.21
CA SER A 181 -27.74 -13.14 6.92
C SER A 181 -28.36 -11.82 6.43
N ARG A 182 -28.22 -11.51 5.12
CA ARG A 182 -28.71 -10.25 4.48
C ARG A 182 -30.17 -9.87 4.80
N LYS A 183 -31.03 -10.84 5.12
CA LYS A 183 -32.45 -10.61 5.47
C LYS A 183 -32.66 -10.12 6.91
N GLU A 184 -31.74 -10.39 7.83
CA GLU A 184 -31.78 -9.91 9.23
C GLU A 184 -30.87 -8.70 9.45
N ALA A 185 -29.79 -8.56 8.67
CA ALA A 185 -28.89 -7.42 8.65
C ALA A 185 -29.58 -6.06 8.43
N GLY A 186 -30.60 -6.03 7.56
CA GLY A 186 -31.44 -4.83 7.33
C GLY A 186 -32.38 -4.48 8.48
N LYS A 187 -32.34 -5.26 9.58
CA LYS A 187 -32.99 -4.96 10.87
C LYS A 187 -31.92 -4.73 11.95
N ALA A 188 -30.82 -4.04 11.63
CA ALA A 188 -30.02 -3.39 12.67
C ALA A 188 -31.01 -2.60 13.55
N THR A 189 -31.22 -3.11 14.75
CA THR A 189 -32.41 -2.83 15.54
C THR A 189 -32.44 -1.35 15.88
N GLN A 190 -33.59 -0.74 15.59
CA GLN A 190 -34.04 0.60 15.99
C GLN A 190 -33.16 1.25 17.04
N ALA A 191 -32.62 2.43 16.69
CA ALA A 191 -32.01 3.39 17.59
C ALA A 191 -32.60 3.27 19.00
N THR A 192 -31.87 2.61 19.89
CA THR A 192 -32.15 2.69 21.30
C THR A 192 -31.81 4.12 21.68
N ASN A 193 -32.82 4.97 21.89
CA ASN A 193 -32.68 6.31 22.49
C ASN A 193 -32.18 6.25 23.95
N ASP A 194 -31.40 5.22 24.28
CA ASP A 194 -30.88 4.91 25.58
C ASP A 194 -29.37 5.17 25.55
N ASP A 195 -29.00 6.32 26.08
CA ASP A 195 -27.69 6.58 26.67
C ASP A 195 -26.42 6.40 25.81
N GLY A 196 -26.54 6.45 24.48
CA GLY A 196 -25.40 6.56 23.56
C GLY A 196 -25.07 5.30 22.75
N ILE A 197 -26.04 4.43 22.49
CA ILE A 197 -25.92 3.32 21.55
C ILE A 197 -26.77 3.64 20.32
N ASP A 198 -26.12 3.79 19.17
CA ASP A 198 -26.77 4.19 17.91
C ASP A 198 -27.15 2.97 17.05
N GLY A 199 -26.52 1.81 17.28
CA GLY A 199 -26.84 0.59 16.55
C GLY A 199 -26.38 -0.68 17.24
N ILE A 200 -26.95 -1.80 16.81
CA ILE A 200 -26.62 -3.13 17.30
C ILE A 200 -26.48 -4.06 16.09
N ILE A 201 -25.33 -4.74 15.97
CA ILE A 201 -25.04 -5.66 14.88
C ILE A 201 -24.59 -7.02 15.39
N LYS A 202 -25.07 -8.10 14.76
CA LYS A 202 -24.64 -9.47 15.08
C LYS A 202 -23.24 -9.70 14.51
N GLU A 203 -22.36 -10.33 15.27
CA GLU A 203 -21.02 -10.67 14.77
C GLU A 203 -21.06 -11.86 13.81
N ASP A 204 -21.94 -12.81 14.10
CA ASP A 204 -22.07 -14.06 13.37
C ASP A 204 -23.50 -14.30 12.86
N LYS A 205 -23.65 -15.30 11.98
CA LYS A 205 -24.95 -15.64 11.35
C LYS A 205 -25.98 -16.20 12.33
N LEU A 206 -25.54 -16.83 13.41
CA LEU A 206 -26.40 -17.38 14.46
C LEU A 206 -26.80 -16.30 15.47
N GLY A 207 -26.06 -15.19 15.53
CA GLY A 207 -26.31 -14.05 16.43
C GLY A 207 -25.99 -14.38 17.88
N LEU A 208 -24.99 -15.22 18.11
CA LEU A 208 -24.56 -15.58 19.47
C LEU A 208 -23.80 -14.41 20.12
N ASP A 209 -23.01 -13.70 19.31
CA ASP A 209 -22.34 -12.48 19.72
C ASP A 209 -22.94 -11.24 19.04
N VAL A 210 -22.98 -10.15 19.82
CA VAL A 210 -23.55 -8.87 19.43
C VAL A 210 -22.53 -7.76 19.67
N ILE A 211 -22.38 -6.89 18.68
CA ILE A 211 -21.52 -5.73 18.70
C ILE A 211 -22.41 -4.48 18.76
N TYR A 212 -22.12 -3.62 19.72
CA TYR A 212 -22.82 -2.36 19.91
C TYR A 212 -22.07 -1.24 19.20
N LEU A 213 -22.78 -0.39 18.49
CA LEU A 213 -22.22 0.67 17.68
C LEU A 213 -22.59 2.03 18.29
N GLN A 214 -21.61 2.93 18.33
CA GLN A 214 -21.84 4.35 18.55
C GLN A 214 -21.20 5.13 17.41
N ALA A 215 -21.98 6.00 16.77
CA ALA A 215 -21.60 6.80 15.60
C ALA A 215 -21.70 8.29 15.95
N LYS A 216 -20.55 8.95 16.16
CA LYS A 216 -20.50 10.39 16.42
C LYS A 216 -19.94 11.20 15.26
N ARG A 217 -20.80 11.95 14.59
CA ARG A 217 -20.37 12.95 13.60
C ARG A 217 -19.82 14.18 14.30
N TRP A 218 -18.50 14.23 14.49
CA TRP A 218 -17.78 15.28 15.21
C TRP A 218 -16.74 15.97 14.33
N THR A 219 -16.50 17.24 14.62
CA THR A 219 -15.40 18.03 14.06
C THR A 219 -14.18 18.03 14.99
N ASN A 220 -14.40 18.22 16.29
CA ASN A 220 -13.35 18.26 17.30
C ASN A 220 -12.91 16.86 17.74
N THR A 221 -11.68 16.77 18.25
CA THR A 221 -11.11 15.55 18.82
C THR A 221 -12.01 14.95 19.89
N VAL A 222 -12.22 13.64 19.84
CA VAL A 222 -12.95 12.87 20.84
C VAL A 222 -12.04 12.60 22.04
N HIS A 223 -12.52 12.95 23.23
CA HIS A 223 -11.80 12.80 24.48
C HIS A 223 -12.37 11.67 25.33
N ARG A 224 -11.58 11.24 26.32
CA ARG A 224 -11.89 10.15 27.26
C ARG A 224 -13.32 10.16 27.84
N PRO A 225 -13.93 11.30 28.24
CA PRO A 225 -15.28 11.29 28.80
C PRO A 225 -16.34 10.65 27.89
N GLU A 226 -16.18 10.78 26.57
CA GLU A 226 -17.11 10.17 25.61
C GLU A 226 -16.96 8.65 25.56
N ILE A 227 -15.72 8.16 25.65
CA ILE A 227 -15.41 6.73 25.67
C ILE A 227 -15.88 6.12 27.00
N ASP A 228 -15.65 6.79 28.12
CA ASP A 228 -16.12 6.35 29.44
C ASP A 228 -17.67 6.28 29.46
N LYS A 229 -18.35 7.26 28.84
CA LYS A 229 -19.82 7.25 28.69
C LYS A 229 -20.29 6.05 27.87
N PHE A 230 -19.62 5.76 26.75
CA PHE A 230 -19.93 4.60 25.91
C PHE A 230 -19.74 3.28 26.68
N ILE A 231 -18.60 3.12 27.36
CA ILE A 231 -18.31 1.95 28.21
C ILE A 231 -19.38 1.79 29.30
N GLY A 232 -19.84 2.89 29.89
CA GLY A 232 -20.95 2.89 30.86
C GLY A 232 -22.27 2.41 30.25
N ALA A 233 -22.59 2.78 29.01
CA ALA A 233 -23.75 2.27 28.28
C ALA A 233 -23.61 0.77 28.00
N LEU A 234 -22.45 0.32 27.51
CA LEU A 234 -22.16 -1.11 27.28
C LEU A 234 -22.31 -1.95 28.56
N THR A 235 -21.80 -1.44 29.68
CA THR A 235 -21.86 -2.13 30.97
C THR A 235 -23.31 -2.32 31.43
N ARG A 236 -24.17 -1.31 31.26
CA ARG A 236 -25.61 -1.40 31.59
C ARG A 236 -26.35 -2.41 30.73
N GLN A 237 -25.96 -2.54 29.47
CA GLN A 237 -26.50 -3.54 28.54
C GLN A 237 -25.84 -4.93 28.69
N ARG A 238 -24.90 -5.10 29.64
CA ARG A 238 -24.08 -6.31 29.82
C ARG A 238 -23.36 -6.74 28.53
N ALA A 239 -23.02 -5.76 27.69
CA ALA A 239 -22.33 -5.95 26.43
C ALA A 239 -20.84 -6.21 26.66
N ARG A 240 -20.23 -7.04 25.82
CA ARG A 240 -18.80 -7.37 25.86
C ARG A 240 -17.98 -6.75 24.73
N LYS A 241 -18.65 -6.31 23.66
CA LYS A 241 -18.03 -5.80 22.44
C LYS A 241 -18.74 -4.52 21.99
N GLY A 242 -17.96 -3.50 21.69
CA GLY A 242 -18.47 -2.23 21.16
C GLY A 242 -17.52 -1.61 20.14
N VAL A 243 -18.07 -0.85 19.21
CA VAL A 243 -17.32 -0.08 18.23
C VAL A 243 -17.79 1.37 18.31
N PHE A 244 -16.85 2.28 18.55
CA PHE A 244 -17.10 3.71 18.55
C PHE A 244 -16.50 4.30 17.28
N ILE A 245 -17.34 4.87 16.43
CA ILE A 245 -16.96 5.45 15.14
C ILE A 245 -17.17 6.96 15.18
N THR A 246 -16.20 7.71 14.69
CA THR A 246 -16.26 9.17 14.62
C THR A 246 -15.71 9.69 13.30
N THR A 247 -16.17 10.86 12.87
CA THR A 247 -15.60 11.59 11.72
C THR A 247 -14.38 12.45 12.11
N SER A 248 -13.99 12.47 13.39
CA SER A 248 -12.82 13.19 13.91
C SER A 248 -11.73 12.22 14.39
N GLU A 249 -10.76 12.72 15.14
CA GLU A 249 -9.68 11.92 15.74
C GLU A 249 -9.98 11.63 17.22
N PHE A 250 -9.29 10.62 17.77
CA PHE A 250 -9.29 10.35 19.20
C PHE A 250 -8.01 10.87 19.86
N SER A 251 -8.16 11.53 21.01
CA SER A 251 -7.03 11.85 21.87
C SER A 251 -6.37 10.60 22.46
N VAL A 252 -5.11 10.72 22.89
CA VAL A 252 -4.37 9.61 23.53
C VAL A 252 -5.15 9.04 24.72
N GLY A 253 -5.67 9.89 25.61
CA GLY A 253 -6.47 9.44 26.75
C GLY A 253 -7.79 8.75 26.38
N ALA A 254 -8.37 9.04 25.21
CA ALA A 254 -9.54 8.31 24.71
C ALA A 254 -9.16 6.90 24.24
N ARG A 255 -8.01 6.76 23.55
CA ARG A 255 -7.48 5.46 23.13
C ARG A 255 -7.11 4.59 24.35
N GLU A 256 -6.47 5.18 25.36
CA GLU A 256 -6.13 4.47 26.60
C GLU A 256 -7.38 3.98 27.35
N ALA A 257 -8.47 4.75 27.37
CA ALA A 257 -9.71 4.36 28.02
C ALA A 257 -10.37 3.12 27.37
N ALA A 258 -10.16 2.90 26.07
CA ALA A 258 -10.70 1.73 25.36
C ALA A 258 -9.96 0.42 25.66
N LEU A 259 -8.76 0.47 26.27
CA LEU A 259 -7.92 -0.71 26.56
C LEU A 259 -8.28 -1.42 27.90
N GLY A 260 -9.41 -1.08 28.53
CA GLY A 260 -9.84 -1.63 29.82
C GLY A 260 -10.18 -3.13 29.82
N LEU A 261 -10.06 -3.78 30.99
CA LEU A 261 -9.74 -5.21 31.14
C LEU A 261 -10.87 -6.25 30.88
N ASP A 262 -12.12 -5.86 30.61
CA ASP A 262 -13.23 -6.84 30.42
C ASP A 262 -14.18 -6.57 29.23
N ILE A 263 -14.22 -5.35 28.69
CA ILE A 263 -15.08 -4.98 27.55
C ILE A 263 -14.18 -4.57 26.38
N LYS A 264 -14.32 -5.23 25.23
CA LYS A 264 -13.56 -4.91 24.02
C LYS A 264 -14.20 -3.73 23.30
N VAL A 265 -13.56 -2.57 23.34
CA VAL A 265 -13.98 -1.39 22.59
C VAL A 265 -12.99 -1.12 21.46
N VAL A 266 -13.49 -1.10 20.23
CA VAL A 266 -12.73 -0.68 19.03
C VAL A 266 -13.08 0.77 18.74
N LEU A 267 -12.07 1.59 18.47
CA LEU A 267 -12.22 2.99 18.10
C LEU A 267 -11.85 3.14 16.62
N ILE A 268 -12.77 3.69 15.81
CA ILE A 268 -12.56 3.97 14.39
C ILE A 268 -12.66 5.48 14.19
N ASP A 269 -11.52 6.10 13.87
CA ASP A 269 -11.46 7.54 13.61
C ASP A 269 -11.82 7.88 12.16
N GLY A 270 -11.86 9.18 11.83
CA GLY A 270 -12.29 9.62 10.50
C GLY A 270 -11.39 9.12 9.36
N GLY A 271 -10.09 9.00 9.59
CA GLY A 271 -9.15 8.48 8.58
C GLY A 271 -9.34 6.99 8.37
N GLU A 272 -9.41 6.23 9.48
CA GLU A 272 -9.68 4.78 9.42
C GLU A 272 -11.05 4.48 8.81
N LEU A 273 -12.09 5.25 9.15
CA LEU A 273 -13.41 5.17 8.54
C LEU A 273 -13.34 5.30 7.01
N ALA A 274 -12.68 6.34 6.50
CA ALA A 274 -12.58 6.57 5.06
C ALA A 274 -11.81 5.44 4.35
N ARG A 275 -10.72 4.96 4.94
CA ARG A 275 -9.97 3.81 4.43
C ARG A 275 -10.84 2.55 4.35
N LEU A 276 -11.54 2.22 5.44
CA LEU A 276 -12.44 1.06 5.48
C LEU A 276 -13.56 1.19 4.45
N MET A 277 -14.08 2.40 4.22
CA MET A 277 -15.07 2.63 3.15
C MET A 277 -14.50 2.32 1.76
N VAL A 278 -13.27 2.76 1.47
CA VAL A 278 -12.60 2.49 0.18
C VAL A 278 -12.34 0.98 0.02
N GLU A 279 -11.76 0.33 1.02
CA GLU A 279 -11.46 -1.11 1.01
C GLU A 279 -12.70 -1.97 0.78
N ASN A 280 -13.84 -1.56 1.33
CA ASN A 280 -15.11 -2.29 1.23
C ASN A 280 -16.02 -1.77 0.11
N ASN A 281 -15.51 -0.92 -0.80
CA ASN A 281 -16.25 -0.34 -1.93
C ASN A 281 -17.55 0.39 -1.51
N LEU A 282 -17.55 1.03 -0.34
CA LEU A 282 -18.69 1.78 0.18
C LEU A 282 -18.57 3.27 -0.15
N GLY A 283 -19.56 3.82 -0.86
CA GLY A 283 -19.58 5.24 -1.24
C GLY A 283 -18.56 5.61 -2.33
N VAL A 284 -17.92 4.63 -2.95
CA VAL A 284 -16.93 4.81 -4.03
C VAL A 284 -17.26 3.92 -5.23
N SER A 285 -16.69 4.23 -6.39
CA SER A 285 -16.83 3.42 -7.60
C SER A 285 -15.52 3.38 -8.37
N VAL A 286 -15.27 2.27 -9.07
CA VAL A 286 -14.07 2.10 -9.88
C VAL A 286 -14.13 3.04 -11.09
N LYS A 287 -13.26 4.05 -11.11
CA LYS A 287 -13.15 5.00 -12.23
C LYS A 287 -12.38 4.40 -13.41
N GLN A 288 -11.29 3.67 -13.15
CA GLN A 288 -10.42 3.07 -14.16
C GLN A 288 -9.60 1.92 -13.57
N VAL A 289 -9.23 0.94 -14.40
CA VAL A 289 -8.35 -0.19 -14.04
C VAL A 289 -7.07 -0.11 -14.88
N TYR A 290 -5.91 -0.24 -14.23
CA TYR A 290 -4.60 -0.34 -14.88
C TYR A 290 -4.01 -1.73 -14.61
N GLU A 291 -3.75 -2.50 -15.66
CA GLU A 291 -3.13 -3.83 -15.55
C GLU A 291 -1.62 -3.74 -15.78
N VAL A 292 -0.83 -4.23 -14.82
CA VAL A 292 0.62 -4.42 -14.98
C VAL A 292 0.87 -5.87 -15.38
N LYS A 293 1.41 -6.09 -16.58
CA LYS A 293 1.70 -7.44 -17.11
C LYS A 293 3.18 -7.76 -16.94
N GLN A 294 3.46 -9.00 -16.56
CA GLN A 294 4.82 -9.55 -16.52
C GLN A 294 4.91 -10.70 -17.54
N VAL A 295 6.11 -10.93 -18.08
CA VAL A 295 6.38 -12.10 -18.92
C VAL A 295 6.06 -13.37 -18.14
N ASP A 296 5.14 -14.17 -18.68
CA ASP A 296 4.88 -15.53 -18.22
C ASP A 296 6.08 -16.39 -18.59
N SER A 297 6.94 -16.59 -17.61
CA SER A 297 8.16 -17.36 -17.78
C SER A 297 7.88 -18.83 -18.10
N ASP A 298 6.74 -19.38 -17.65
CA ASP A 298 6.39 -20.78 -17.81
C ASP A 298 5.96 -21.06 -19.25
N TYR A 299 5.16 -20.15 -19.84
CA TYR A 299 4.76 -20.20 -21.25
C TYR A 299 5.94 -20.30 -22.23
N PHE A 300 7.04 -19.60 -21.97
CA PHE A 300 8.24 -19.60 -22.82
C PHE A 300 9.27 -20.68 -22.45
N SER A 301 9.00 -21.55 -21.46
CA SER A 301 9.96 -22.58 -21.05
C SER A 301 10.03 -23.78 -21.99
N GLY A 302 9.06 -23.96 -22.89
CA GLY A 302 9.01 -25.05 -23.86
C GLY A 302 9.21 -26.44 -23.26
N GLU A 303 8.11 -27.13 -22.92
CA GLU A 303 8.06 -28.56 -23.23
C GLU A 303 7.66 -28.74 -24.70
#